data_AF-A0AAN0R0T9-F1
#
_entry.id   AF-A0AAN0R0T9-F1
#
_cell.length_a   1.000
_cell.length_b   1.000
_cell.length_c   1.000
_cell.angle_alpha   90.00
_cell.angle_beta   90.00
_cell.angle_gamma   90.00
#
_symmetry.space_group_name_H-M   'P 1'
#
loop_
_entity.id
_entity.type
_entity.pdbx_description
1 polymer ?
#
loop_
_entity_poly.entity_id
_entity_poly.type
_entity_poly.pdbx_seq_one_letter_code
_entity_poly.pdbx_strand_id
1 'polypeptide(L)'
;MDELSKKFPVFTSTKPYVLRIGIFFDGTGNNARNAVTPDSPTQKYTTGSYANAPTNIALLHTLYPTGQPQATPNKHFMKLYIEGIGTTEASQDSPFAQATGRGQTGVEARVQQALAMVDHHLIDCLHTHPHPHHIEFDLFGFSRGAAAARHLLNRLHDDTPICSQYPHLKTSVNFIGLFDTVAAITAPLHNRLTQGTARFGKLRLGLAQGCARHVVQLVASDERRHNFPLVRTDHDIHMPGVHSNIGGGYPQAQQESVLLCKPNASRVALTTPPERTRAYAITRALLEQAYKDLPAPKPQLLTWEAPIAGSRSRRDDPEKQVYAAVQWQREVKGQLSRIYLSVMRELAVRGGVPFANLGNDPAHQLPDDLHTISRKLHDFALGHSADPGLTQEETAQLREKYIHTSANWNALKGLCNSTLDQLYIDRPAEAGRVMHSNPVQ
;
A
#
# COMPACT_ATOMS: atom_id res chain seq x y z
N MET A 1 19.81 68.77 13.95
CA MET A 1 18.49 68.17 13.78
C MET A 1 18.29 67.95 12.28
N ASP A 2 18.90 67.01 11.58
CA ASP A 2 19.38 65.67 11.92
C ASP A 2 18.36 64.84 12.69
N GLU A 3 17.34 64.39 11.99
CA GLU A 3 16.63 63.11 12.18
C GLU A 3 15.50 63.02 11.17
N LEU A 4 15.62 62.13 10.17
CA LEU A 4 14.51 61.41 9.49
C LEU A 4 14.94 60.54 8.29
N SER A 5 16.25 60.39 8.03
CA SER A 5 16.76 59.45 7.02
C SER A 5 17.51 58.27 7.65
N LYS A 6 16.88 57.54 8.58
CA LYS A 6 17.38 56.23 9.04
C LYS A 6 16.60 55.10 8.35
N LYS A 7 17.13 54.75 7.18
CA LYS A 7 17.34 53.40 6.65
C LYS A 7 16.22 52.38 6.92
N PHE A 8 15.35 52.25 5.93
CA PHE A 8 14.67 50.99 5.61
C PHE A 8 15.67 49.82 5.66
N PRO A 9 15.27 48.64 6.17
CA PRO A 9 16.14 47.47 6.14
C PRO A 9 16.50 47.15 4.69
N VAL A 10 17.81 47.01 4.48
CA VAL A 10 18.47 46.65 3.24
C VAL A 10 17.85 45.37 2.69
N PHE A 11 17.38 45.41 1.44
CA PHE A 11 17.03 44.23 0.65
C PHE A 11 18.17 43.22 0.74
N THR A 12 17.94 42.11 1.43
CA THR A 12 18.81 40.94 1.33
C THR A 12 18.65 40.41 -0.09
N SER A 13 19.71 40.55 -0.90
CA SER A 13 19.83 39.86 -2.17
C SER A 13 19.77 38.35 -1.91
N THR A 14 18.57 37.76 -1.87
CA THR A 14 18.38 36.32 -1.81
C THR A 14 18.83 35.77 -3.16
N LYS A 15 19.92 35.00 -3.16
CA LYS A 15 20.34 34.26 -4.35
C LYS A 15 19.15 33.41 -4.83
N PRO A 16 18.89 33.31 -6.14
CA PRO A 16 17.81 32.48 -6.64
C PRO A 16 18.00 31.05 -6.14
N TYR A 17 16.97 30.51 -5.49
CA TYR A 17 16.99 29.17 -4.92
C TYR A 17 15.86 28.32 -5.51
N VAL A 18 16.05 27.00 -5.47
CA VAL A 18 15.02 26.03 -5.83
C VAL A 18 14.33 25.56 -4.56
N LEU A 19 13.01 25.69 -4.50
CA LEU A 19 12.20 25.07 -3.46
C LEU A 19 11.83 23.66 -3.92
N ARG A 20 12.21 22.64 -3.15
CA ARG A 20 11.93 21.25 -3.48
C ARG A 20 11.00 20.61 -2.46
N ILE A 21 9.85 20.13 -2.90
CA ILE A 21 8.76 19.67 -2.04
C ILE A 21 8.56 18.16 -2.25
N GLY A 22 8.83 17.38 -1.21
CA GLY A 22 8.49 15.95 -1.18
C GLY A 22 7.08 15.74 -0.66
N ILE A 23 6.21 15.08 -1.43
CA ILE A 23 4.84 14.76 -1.00
C ILE A 23 4.65 13.25 -0.93
N PHE A 24 4.25 12.77 0.23
CA PHE A 24 4.22 11.36 0.59
C PHE A 24 2.78 10.93 0.89
N PHE A 25 2.16 10.18 -0.02
CA PHE A 25 0.79 9.68 0.12
C PHE A 25 0.76 8.24 0.60
N ASP A 26 0.28 8.01 1.83
CA ASP A 26 0.30 6.67 2.40
C ASP A 26 -0.85 5.76 1.93
N GLY A 27 -0.69 4.45 2.14
CA GLY A 27 -1.70 3.42 1.89
C GLY A 27 -2.88 3.50 2.86
N THR A 28 -4.02 2.93 2.47
CA THR A 28 -5.27 3.02 3.25
C THR A 28 -5.18 2.39 4.63
N GLY A 29 -5.78 3.05 5.61
CA GLY A 29 -5.81 2.59 7.01
C GLY A 29 -4.53 2.90 7.77
N ASN A 30 -3.55 3.55 7.13
CA ASN A 30 -2.30 3.95 7.75
C ASN A 30 -2.32 5.45 8.06
N ASN A 31 -1.90 5.78 9.29
CA ASN A 31 -1.84 7.13 9.83
C ASN A 31 -0.50 7.33 10.56
N ALA A 32 -0.17 8.58 10.89
CA ALA A 32 1.12 8.89 11.52
C ALA A 32 1.29 8.28 12.94
N ARG A 33 0.20 7.91 13.63
CA ARG A 33 0.24 7.31 14.97
C ARG A 33 0.60 5.82 14.95
N ASN A 34 0.12 5.07 13.96
CA ASN A 34 0.55 3.69 13.72
C ASN A 34 2.01 3.62 13.23
N ALA A 35 2.56 4.73 12.73
CA ALA A 35 3.95 4.84 12.31
C ALA A 35 4.95 5.06 13.48
N VAL A 36 4.49 5.33 14.70
CA VAL A 36 5.35 5.67 15.85
C VAL A 36 4.97 4.85 17.09
N THR A 37 5.57 3.66 17.24
CA THR A 37 6.26 3.09 18.42
C THR A 37 6.22 1.55 18.42
N PRO A 38 7.38 0.86 18.50
CA PRO A 38 7.47 -0.58 18.76
C PRO A 38 7.22 -0.98 20.22
N ASP A 39 7.22 -0.02 21.17
CA ASP A 39 7.36 -0.29 22.60
C ASP A 39 6.13 0.04 23.44
N SER A 40 5.01 -0.64 23.19
CA SER A 40 3.94 -0.76 24.20
C SER A 40 3.76 -2.24 24.58
N PRO A 41 4.12 -2.65 25.83
CA PRO A 41 4.09 -4.05 26.27
C PRO A 41 2.68 -4.64 26.45
N THR A 42 1.65 -3.98 25.92
CA THR A 42 0.24 -4.33 26.13
C THR A 42 -0.52 -4.48 24.81
N GLN A 43 0.10 -4.95 23.73
CA GLN A 43 -0.66 -5.54 22.62
C GLN A 43 -1.07 -6.97 22.96
N LYS A 44 -2.14 -7.08 23.76
CA LYS A 44 -2.94 -8.31 23.80
C LYS A 44 -3.42 -8.59 22.38
N TYR A 45 -3.14 -9.80 21.90
CA TYR A 45 -3.64 -10.41 20.68
C TYR A 45 -5.07 -9.96 20.36
N THR A 46 -5.19 -8.97 19.49
CA THR A 46 -6.46 -8.58 18.89
C THR A 46 -6.41 -8.99 17.43
N THR A 47 -7.25 -9.96 17.10
CA THR A 47 -7.53 -10.40 15.74
C THR A 47 -8.35 -9.31 15.03
N GLY A 48 -7.68 -8.26 14.56
CA GLY A 48 -8.29 -7.13 13.85
C GLY A 48 -7.22 -6.16 13.33
N SER A 49 -7.53 -5.44 12.25
CA SER A 49 -6.67 -4.57 11.41
C SER A 49 -5.91 -3.40 12.09
N TYR A 50 -5.50 -3.48 13.35
CA TYR A 50 -5.10 -2.32 14.15
C TYR A 50 -3.71 -2.42 14.83
N ALA A 51 -2.83 -3.33 14.39
CA ALA A 51 -1.43 -3.38 14.80
C ALA A 51 -0.51 -3.31 13.57
N ASN A 52 -0.60 -2.22 12.80
CA ASN A 52 0.17 -2.05 11.56
C ASN A 52 1.53 -1.43 11.87
N ALA A 53 2.58 -1.97 11.26
CA ALA A 53 3.90 -1.33 11.24
C ALA A 53 3.92 -0.10 10.33
N PRO A 54 4.98 0.73 10.39
CA PRO A 54 5.17 1.80 9.42
C PRO A 54 5.23 1.28 7.98
N THR A 55 4.67 2.05 7.04
CA THR A 55 4.81 1.79 5.60
C THR A 55 6.12 2.34 5.06
N ASN A 56 6.50 1.90 3.87
CA ASN A 56 7.66 2.46 3.17
C ASN A 56 7.47 3.95 2.87
N ILE A 57 6.24 4.46 2.74
CA ILE A 57 5.98 5.89 2.58
C ILE A 57 6.32 6.66 3.84
N ALA A 58 5.90 6.17 5.02
CA ALA A 58 6.26 6.76 6.29
C ALA A 58 7.79 6.75 6.52
N LEU A 59 8.44 5.63 6.20
CA LEU A 59 9.89 5.49 6.34
C LEU A 59 10.67 6.36 5.34
N LEU A 60 10.23 6.51 4.08
CA LEU A 60 10.85 7.44 3.15
C LEU A 60 10.66 8.90 3.60
N HIS A 61 9.49 9.24 4.13
CA HIS A 61 9.22 10.58 4.64
C HIS A 61 10.17 10.98 5.78
N THR A 62 10.54 10.05 6.69
CA THR A 62 11.53 10.35 7.75
C THR A 62 12.91 10.65 7.18
N LEU A 63 13.29 9.98 6.09
CA LEU A 63 14.59 10.14 5.41
C LEU A 63 14.68 11.39 4.52
N TYR A 64 13.56 12.04 4.20
CA TYR A 64 13.56 13.24 3.36
C TYR A 64 13.97 14.49 4.16
N PRO A 65 14.82 15.38 3.62
CA PRO A 65 15.34 16.54 4.34
C PRO A 65 14.29 17.66 4.49
N THR A 66 14.53 18.55 5.46
CA THR A 66 13.75 19.77 5.68
C THR A 66 14.66 20.97 5.88
N GLY A 67 14.21 22.14 5.45
CA GLY A 67 14.96 23.39 5.56
C GLY A 67 16.05 23.52 4.50
N GLN A 68 17.11 24.29 4.80
CA GLN A 68 18.22 24.57 3.89
C GLN A 68 19.47 23.82 4.35
N PRO A 69 19.90 22.75 3.65
CA PRO A 69 21.10 22.01 4.02
C PRO A 69 22.35 22.83 3.73
N GLN A 70 23.35 22.73 4.60
CA GLN A 70 24.64 23.41 4.41
C GLN A 70 25.34 22.98 3.11
N ALA A 71 25.16 21.72 2.68
CA ALA A 71 25.77 21.18 1.47
C ALA A 71 25.18 21.76 0.17
N THR A 72 23.95 22.28 0.18
CA THR A 72 23.26 22.81 -1.00
C THR A 72 22.59 24.14 -0.67
N PRO A 73 23.36 25.25 -0.55
CA PRO A 73 22.83 26.54 -0.10
C PRO A 73 21.82 27.16 -1.08
N ASN A 74 21.73 26.69 -2.32
CA ASN A 74 20.75 27.18 -3.30
C ASN A 74 19.47 26.32 -3.37
N LYS A 75 19.26 25.42 -2.40
CA LYS A 75 18.05 24.57 -2.33
C LYS A 75 17.42 24.64 -0.95
N HIS A 76 16.11 24.77 -0.91
CA HIS A 76 15.30 24.67 0.30
C HIS A 76 14.38 23.45 0.16
N PHE A 77 14.25 22.64 1.20
CA PHE A 77 13.48 21.40 1.17
C PHE A 77 12.29 21.48 2.12
N MET A 78 11.15 21.03 1.61
CA MET A 78 9.92 20.83 2.35
C MET A 78 9.48 19.40 2.15
N LYS A 79 8.82 18.83 3.17
CA LYS A 79 8.14 17.54 3.03
C LYS A 79 6.76 17.59 3.64
N LEU A 80 5.84 16.89 3.01
CA LEU A 80 4.46 16.75 3.44
C LEU A 80 4.10 15.28 3.48
N TYR A 81 3.50 14.87 4.59
CA TYR A 81 2.95 13.54 4.75
C TYR A 81 1.43 13.60 4.70
N ILE A 82 0.84 12.81 3.81
CA ILE A 82 -0.60 12.72 3.61
C ILE A 82 -1.04 11.32 3.99
N GLU A 83 -1.88 11.25 5.02
CA GLU A 83 -2.35 9.98 5.55
C GLU A 83 -3.17 9.17 4.54
N GLY A 84 -3.22 7.86 4.80
CA GLY A 84 -3.97 6.90 4.02
C GLY A 84 -5.45 7.26 3.88
N ILE A 85 -6.04 6.93 2.73
CA ILE A 85 -7.50 6.99 2.56
C ILE A 85 -8.19 6.16 3.66
N GLY A 86 -9.28 6.68 4.21
CA GLY A 86 -10.07 5.99 5.23
C GLY A 86 -9.56 6.10 6.68
N THR A 87 -8.65 7.04 6.97
CA THR A 87 -8.26 7.46 8.34
C THR A 87 -8.69 8.92 8.59
N THR A 88 -9.14 9.25 9.81
CA THR A 88 -9.28 10.64 10.27
C THR A 88 -8.79 10.75 11.71
N GLU A 89 -8.08 11.82 12.07
CA GLU A 89 -7.50 12.01 13.41
C GLU A 89 -8.54 12.04 14.57
N ALA A 90 -9.84 12.14 14.27
CA ALA A 90 -10.87 12.45 15.26
C ALA A 90 -12.16 11.60 15.20
N SER A 91 -12.25 10.55 14.37
CA SER A 91 -13.47 9.71 14.39
C SER A 91 -13.18 8.25 14.05
N GLN A 92 -13.93 7.35 14.68
CA GLN A 92 -13.84 5.90 14.50
C GLN A 92 -13.80 5.56 13.01
N ASP A 93 -12.70 4.95 12.58
CA ASP A 93 -12.48 4.52 11.21
C ASP A 93 -13.66 3.66 10.72
N SER A 94 -14.27 4.04 9.59
CA SER A 94 -15.39 3.28 9.02
C SER A 94 -14.86 2.26 7.99
N PRO A 95 -15.04 0.94 8.22
CA PRO A 95 -14.66 -0.11 7.26
C PRO A 95 -15.31 0.10 5.88
N PHE A 96 -16.49 0.71 5.84
CA PHE A 96 -17.20 1.02 4.61
C PHE A 96 -16.54 2.16 3.80
N ALA A 97 -16.00 3.19 4.49
CA ALA A 97 -15.25 4.25 3.83
C ALA A 97 -13.90 3.75 3.28
N GLN A 98 -13.21 2.89 4.04
CA GLN A 98 -11.97 2.24 3.62
C GLN A 98 -12.16 1.36 2.37
N ALA A 99 -13.29 0.63 2.29
CA ALA A 99 -13.60 -0.28 1.19
C ALA A 99 -14.13 0.42 -0.07
N THR A 100 -14.81 1.57 0.05
CA THR A 100 -15.42 2.25 -1.11
C THR A 100 -14.55 3.35 -1.70
N GLY A 101 -13.63 3.94 -0.93
CA GLY A 101 -12.77 5.04 -1.39
C GLY A 101 -13.53 6.29 -1.86
N ARG A 102 -14.82 6.40 -1.53
CA ARG A 102 -15.72 7.53 -1.90
C ARG A 102 -15.98 8.40 -0.68
N GLY A 103 -16.08 9.72 -0.89
CA GLY A 103 -16.41 10.71 0.14
C GLY A 103 -15.22 11.56 0.57
N GLN A 104 -15.30 12.17 1.76
CA GLN A 104 -14.32 13.11 2.33
C GLN A 104 -12.90 12.54 2.54
N THR A 105 -12.72 11.22 2.35
CA THR A 105 -11.43 10.53 2.51
C THR A 105 -10.93 9.87 1.23
N GLY A 106 -11.58 10.08 0.08
CA GLY A 106 -11.17 9.50 -1.22
C GLY A 106 -9.89 10.10 -1.81
N VAL A 107 -9.43 9.55 -2.95
CA VAL A 107 -8.18 9.98 -3.63
C VAL A 107 -8.19 11.48 -3.93
N GLU A 108 -9.30 11.98 -4.49
CA GLU A 108 -9.50 13.41 -4.78
C GLU A 108 -9.35 14.28 -3.52
N ALA A 109 -9.95 13.85 -2.41
CA ALA A 109 -9.92 14.61 -1.16
C ALA A 109 -8.50 14.66 -0.57
N ARG A 110 -7.73 13.57 -0.65
CA ARG A 110 -6.32 13.55 -0.22
C ARG A 110 -5.44 14.45 -1.09
N VAL A 111 -5.70 14.51 -2.41
CA VAL A 111 -5.00 15.44 -3.31
C VAL A 111 -5.37 16.90 -2.97
N GLN A 112 -6.64 17.19 -2.71
CA GLN A 112 -7.08 18.53 -2.28
C GLN A 112 -6.45 18.94 -0.94
N GLN A 113 -6.40 18.01 0.03
CA GLN A 113 -5.70 18.21 1.29
C GLN A 113 -4.21 18.52 1.06
N ALA A 114 -3.54 17.75 0.20
CA ALA A 114 -2.14 17.98 -0.12
C ALA A 114 -1.91 19.37 -0.73
N LEU A 115 -2.74 19.78 -1.69
CA LEU A 115 -2.66 21.10 -2.30
C LEU A 115 -2.87 22.23 -1.28
N ALA A 116 -3.84 22.09 -0.37
CA ALA A 116 -4.07 23.07 0.70
C ALA A 116 -2.88 23.16 1.68
N MET A 117 -2.27 22.02 2.04
CA MET A 117 -1.08 21.99 2.87
C MET A 117 0.14 22.59 2.18
N VAL A 118 0.30 22.35 0.86
CA VAL A 118 1.33 23.00 0.06
C VAL A 118 1.13 24.51 0.06
N ASP A 119 -0.08 24.99 -0.23
CA ASP A 119 -0.38 26.43 -0.28
C ASP A 119 -0.06 27.11 1.05
N HIS A 120 -0.52 26.54 2.17
CA HIS A 120 -0.27 27.06 3.51
C HIS A 120 1.23 27.14 3.85
N HIS A 121 1.97 26.02 3.72
CA HIS A 121 3.39 26.00 4.04
C HIS A 121 4.24 26.78 3.05
N LEU A 122 3.80 26.91 1.79
CA LEU A 122 4.48 27.71 0.80
C LEU A 122 4.40 29.19 1.18
N ILE A 123 3.23 29.69 1.60
CA ILE A 123 3.08 31.07 2.07
C ILE A 123 4.05 31.36 3.23
N ASP A 124 4.12 30.48 4.23
CA ASP A 124 5.03 30.63 5.37
C ASP A 124 6.51 30.58 4.96
N CYS A 125 6.86 29.66 4.06
CA CYS A 125 8.21 29.56 3.52
C CYS A 125 8.60 30.82 2.75
N LEU A 126 7.69 31.37 1.93
CA LEU A 126 7.94 32.56 1.12
C LEU A 126 8.02 33.85 1.95
N HIS A 127 7.35 33.91 3.09
CA HIS A 127 7.55 34.99 4.06
C HIS A 127 8.97 34.98 4.67
N THR A 128 9.53 33.79 4.90
CA THR A 128 10.86 33.64 5.52
C THR A 128 12.01 33.66 4.51
N HIS A 129 11.77 33.14 3.31
CA HIS A 129 12.71 33.02 2.21
C HIS A 129 12.05 33.53 0.92
N PRO A 130 12.11 34.84 0.65
CA PRO A 130 11.39 35.40 -0.50
C PRO A 130 12.07 35.02 -1.83
N HIS A 131 11.24 34.78 -2.85
CA HIS A 131 11.59 34.59 -4.26
C HIS A 131 12.31 33.27 -4.65
N PRO A 132 11.64 32.10 -4.59
CA PRO A 132 12.16 30.91 -5.26
C PRO A 132 12.15 31.15 -6.78
N HIS A 133 13.19 30.67 -7.45
CA HIS A 133 13.26 30.70 -8.90
C HIS A 133 12.39 29.60 -9.54
N HIS A 134 12.24 28.46 -8.85
CA HIS A 134 11.57 27.27 -9.37
C HIS A 134 11.08 26.37 -8.24
N ILE A 135 9.92 25.72 -8.41
CA ILE A 135 9.41 24.70 -7.49
C ILE A 135 9.54 23.32 -8.12
N GLU A 136 10.25 22.42 -7.45
CA GLU A 136 10.45 21.04 -7.88
C GLU A 136 9.72 20.07 -6.93
N PHE A 137 8.95 19.13 -7.44
CA PHE A 137 8.22 18.14 -6.65
C PHE A 137 8.86 16.76 -6.76
N ASP A 138 8.89 16.03 -5.64
CA ASP A 138 9.05 14.58 -5.62
C ASP A 138 7.80 13.97 -4.99
N LEU A 139 7.13 13.07 -5.71
CA LEU A 139 5.88 12.47 -5.24
C LEU A 139 6.09 10.99 -4.96
N PHE A 140 5.68 10.54 -3.78
CA PHE A 140 5.71 9.15 -3.39
C PHE A 140 4.33 8.68 -3.00
N GLY A 141 3.97 7.45 -3.35
CA GLY A 141 2.70 6.90 -2.90
C GLY A 141 2.62 5.39 -2.88
N PHE A 142 1.85 4.86 -1.93
CA PHE A 142 1.56 3.43 -1.82
C PHE A 142 0.08 3.15 -2.01
N SER A 143 -0.27 2.12 -2.80
CA SER A 143 -1.64 1.66 -2.99
C SER A 143 -2.54 2.76 -3.57
N ARG A 144 -3.56 3.20 -2.83
CA ARG A 144 -4.38 4.36 -3.19
C ARG A 144 -3.65 5.70 -3.04
N GLY A 145 -2.66 5.78 -2.17
CA GLY A 145 -1.75 6.92 -2.11
C GLY A 145 -0.93 7.05 -3.40
N ALA A 146 -0.56 5.93 -4.04
CA ALA A 146 0.07 5.96 -5.36
C ALA A 146 -0.89 6.52 -6.43
N ALA A 147 -2.18 6.16 -6.37
CA ALA A 147 -3.19 6.76 -7.24
C ALA A 147 -3.35 8.27 -6.98
N ALA A 148 -3.26 8.71 -5.72
CA ALA A 148 -3.25 10.14 -5.36
C ALA A 148 -2.02 10.86 -5.91
N ALA A 149 -0.82 10.26 -5.83
CA ALA A 149 0.39 10.82 -6.42
C ALA A 149 0.27 10.99 -7.95
N ARG A 150 -0.25 9.96 -8.65
CA ARG A 150 -0.53 10.04 -10.10
C ARG A 150 -1.56 11.13 -10.42
N HIS A 151 -2.59 11.25 -9.60
CA HIS A 151 -3.61 12.27 -9.80
C HIS A 151 -3.11 13.69 -9.55
N LEU A 152 -2.34 13.89 -8.48
CA LEU A 152 -1.70 15.16 -8.19
C LEU A 152 -0.78 15.57 -9.33
N LEU A 153 0.07 14.66 -9.84
CA LEU A 153 0.94 14.94 -10.98
C LEU A 153 0.17 15.53 -12.17
N ASN A 154 -0.92 14.88 -12.57
CA ASN A 154 -1.73 15.34 -13.69
C ASN A 154 -2.31 16.72 -13.43
N ARG A 155 -2.73 17.01 -12.19
CA ARG A 155 -3.22 18.33 -11.80
C ARG A 155 -2.13 19.40 -11.81
N LEU A 156 -0.90 19.05 -11.45
CA LEU A 156 0.25 19.96 -11.50
C LEU A 156 0.63 20.33 -12.93
N HIS A 157 0.29 19.49 -13.91
CA HIS A 157 0.58 19.72 -15.32
C HIS A 157 -0.48 20.56 -16.05
N ASP A 158 -1.71 20.66 -15.53
CA ASP A 158 -2.81 21.42 -16.15
C ASP A 158 -2.70 22.94 -15.97
N ASP A 159 -1.48 23.48 -15.80
CA ASP A 159 -1.19 24.91 -15.55
C ASP A 159 -2.03 25.56 -14.43
N THR A 160 -2.62 24.76 -13.53
CA THR A 160 -3.36 25.30 -12.40
C THR A 160 -2.35 25.86 -11.39
N PRO A 161 -2.43 27.15 -11.03
CA PRO A 161 -1.55 27.73 -10.02
C PRO A 161 -1.65 26.93 -8.73
N ILE A 162 -0.53 26.36 -8.27
CA ILE A 162 -0.46 25.63 -7.00
C ILE A 162 -0.76 26.58 -5.83
N CYS A 163 -0.35 27.82 -5.97
CA CYS A 163 -0.59 28.89 -5.02
C CYS A 163 -1.16 30.10 -5.76
N SER A 164 -2.32 30.57 -5.30
CA SER A 164 -3.00 31.72 -5.90
C SER A 164 -2.19 33.01 -5.78
N GLN A 165 -1.29 33.10 -4.79
CA GLN A 165 -0.45 34.28 -4.57
C GLN A 165 0.79 34.32 -5.48
N TYR A 166 1.21 33.18 -6.04
CA TYR A 166 2.40 33.09 -6.89
C TYR A 166 2.15 32.30 -8.18
N PRO A 167 1.19 32.73 -9.02
CA PRO A 167 0.78 31.97 -10.21
C PRO A 167 1.84 31.91 -11.30
N HIS A 168 2.91 32.70 -11.19
CA HIS A 168 4.00 32.80 -12.17
C HIS A 168 5.15 31.81 -11.90
N LEU A 169 5.15 31.13 -10.75
CA LEU A 169 6.23 30.21 -10.38
C LEU A 169 6.17 28.96 -11.25
N LYS A 170 7.28 28.66 -11.91
CA LYS A 170 7.42 27.42 -12.68
C LYS A 170 7.48 26.23 -11.72
N THR A 171 6.78 25.18 -12.11
CA THR A 171 6.70 23.92 -11.36
C THR A 171 7.24 22.80 -12.24
N SER A 172 7.89 21.82 -11.63
CA SER A 172 8.25 20.57 -12.33
C SER A 172 8.20 19.40 -11.37
N VAL A 173 7.97 18.20 -11.88
CA VAL A 173 8.11 16.98 -11.09
C VAL A 173 9.42 16.28 -11.46
N ASN A 174 10.28 16.09 -10.46
CA ASN A 174 11.56 15.42 -10.63
C ASN A 174 11.40 13.90 -10.53
N PHE A 175 10.82 13.40 -9.43
CA PHE A 175 10.70 11.97 -9.19
C PHE A 175 9.28 11.56 -8.81
N ILE A 176 8.80 10.45 -9.36
CA ILE A 176 7.62 9.74 -8.90
C ILE A 176 7.99 8.32 -8.45
N GLY A 177 7.75 8.02 -7.17
CA GLY A 177 8.03 6.71 -6.56
C GLY A 177 6.74 6.03 -6.11
N LEU A 178 6.30 5.03 -6.86
CA LEU A 178 5.04 4.34 -6.63
C LEU A 178 5.25 2.93 -6.08
N PHE A 179 4.47 2.57 -5.08
CA PHE A 179 4.36 1.20 -4.57
C PHE A 179 2.98 0.67 -4.91
N ASP A 180 2.94 -0.29 -5.83
CA ASP A 180 1.80 -1.14 -6.17
C ASP A 180 0.46 -0.38 -6.30
N THR A 181 0.35 0.47 -7.33
CA THR A 181 -0.79 1.39 -7.51
C THR A 181 -2.14 0.67 -7.61
N VAL A 182 -3.06 1.02 -6.72
CA VAL A 182 -4.46 0.56 -6.73
C VAL A 182 -5.39 1.78 -6.74
N ALA A 183 -6.22 1.92 -7.77
CA ALA A 183 -7.08 3.09 -7.92
C ALA A 183 -8.33 3.06 -7.02
N ALA A 184 -8.96 1.89 -6.90
CA ALA A 184 -10.13 1.68 -6.07
C ALA A 184 -10.26 0.18 -5.73
N ILE A 185 -10.77 -0.11 -4.54
CA ILE A 185 -11.33 -1.42 -4.23
C ILE A 185 -12.71 -1.46 -4.88
N THR A 186 -13.00 -2.47 -5.68
CA THR A 186 -14.36 -2.76 -6.13
C THR A 186 -15.23 -2.97 -4.89
N ALA A 187 -15.98 -1.94 -4.51
CA ALA A 187 -16.92 -2.04 -3.40
C ALA A 187 -17.85 -3.25 -3.65
N PRO A 188 -18.15 -4.05 -2.61
CA PRO A 188 -18.97 -5.27 -2.74
C PRO A 188 -20.40 -5.01 -3.26
N LEU A 189 -20.79 -3.75 -3.48
CA LEU A 189 -22.08 -3.32 -3.98
C LEU A 189 -22.11 -2.94 -5.47
N HIS A 190 -20.99 -3.01 -6.22
CA HIS A 190 -21.07 -2.82 -7.67
C HIS A 190 -21.54 -4.10 -8.36
N ASN A 191 -22.86 -4.13 -8.54
CA ASN A 191 -23.58 -5.07 -9.36
C ASN A 191 -22.90 -5.19 -10.72
N ARG A 192 -22.55 -6.43 -11.06
CA ARG A 192 -22.17 -6.98 -12.36
C ARG A 192 -22.68 -6.14 -13.54
N LEU A 193 -21.87 -5.23 -14.09
CA LEU A 193 -22.00 -4.64 -15.43
C LEU A 193 -20.70 -3.89 -15.78
N THR A 194 -20.12 -4.21 -16.94
CA THR A 194 -18.87 -3.67 -17.53
C THR A 194 -17.54 -4.25 -17.00
N GLN A 195 -17.27 -5.50 -17.39
CA GLN A 195 -15.89 -5.89 -17.69
C GLN A 195 -15.42 -5.04 -18.88
N GLY A 196 -14.28 -4.34 -18.77
CA GLY A 196 -13.55 -3.85 -19.96
C GLY A 196 -13.09 -2.39 -19.98
N THR A 197 -13.65 -1.47 -19.18
CA THR A 197 -13.16 -0.08 -19.15
C THR A 197 -12.99 0.38 -17.71
N ALA A 198 -11.75 0.63 -17.30
CA ALA A 198 -11.46 1.20 -15.99
C ALA A 198 -12.04 2.62 -15.92
N ARG A 199 -13.27 2.77 -15.43
CA ARG A 199 -13.84 4.08 -15.11
C ARG A 199 -13.30 4.50 -13.75
N PHE A 200 -12.15 5.17 -13.74
CA PHE A 200 -11.56 5.77 -12.53
C PHE A 200 -12.33 7.00 -12.01
N GLY A 201 -13.58 7.19 -12.47
CA GLY A 201 -14.38 8.37 -12.15
C GLY A 201 -13.72 9.64 -12.70
N LYS A 202 -13.49 10.62 -11.81
CA LYS A 202 -12.79 11.88 -12.11
C LYS A 202 -11.25 11.77 -11.99
N LEU A 203 -10.73 10.62 -11.54
CA LEU A 203 -9.30 10.47 -11.29
C LEU A 203 -8.53 10.35 -12.60
N ARG A 204 -7.55 11.23 -12.77
CA ARG A 204 -6.56 11.19 -13.85
C ARG A 204 -5.34 10.43 -13.38
N LEU A 205 -5.18 9.19 -13.86
CA LEU A 205 -4.10 8.30 -13.42
C LEU A 205 -3.04 8.05 -14.50
N GLY A 206 -3.24 8.56 -15.71
CA GLY A 206 -2.27 8.42 -16.81
C GLY A 206 -0.94 9.05 -16.45
N LEU A 207 0.15 8.37 -16.75
CA LEU A 207 1.50 8.91 -16.66
C LEU A 207 2.03 9.05 -18.08
N ALA A 208 1.92 10.25 -18.65
CA ALA A 208 2.40 10.54 -20.00
C ALA A 208 3.93 10.57 -20.06
N GLN A 209 4.51 10.34 -21.23
CA GLN A 209 5.96 10.45 -21.40
C GLN A 209 6.42 11.88 -21.07
N GLY A 210 7.45 12.02 -20.23
CA GLY A 210 7.97 13.32 -19.80
C GLY A 210 7.13 14.02 -18.72
N CYS A 211 6.09 13.39 -18.16
CA CYS A 211 5.31 13.97 -17.06
C CYS A 211 6.15 14.24 -15.79
N ALA A 212 7.21 13.46 -15.59
CA ALA A 212 8.25 13.68 -14.59
C ALA A 212 9.60 13.26 -15.17
N ARG A 213 10.72 13.73 -14.58
CA ARG A 213 12.06 13.29 -15.03
C ARG A 213 12.30 11.80 -14.81
N HIS A 214 11.78 11.28 -13.70
CA HIS A 214 11.89 9.88 -13.32
C HIS A 214 10.56 9.35 -12.82
N VAL A 215 10.14 8.20 -13.34
CA VAL A 215 8.94 7.47 -12.91
C VAL A 215 9.34 6.05 -12.58
N VAL A 216 9.08 5.63 -11.34
CA VAL A 216 9.38 4.28 -10.85
C VAL A 216 8.14 3.71 -10.17
N GLN A 217 7.79 2.48 -10.52
CA GLN A 217 6.76 1.72 -9.82
C GLN A 217 7.27 0.33 -9.43
N LEU A 218 7.27 0.03 -8.12
CA LEU A 218 7.48 -1.33 -7.62
C LEU A 218 6.13 -2.05 -7.55
N VAL A 219 6.04 -3.24 -8.15
CA VAL A 219 4.79 -4.00 -8.29
C VAL A 219 4.87 -5.33 -7.55
N ALA A 220 3.79 -5.69 -6.85
CA ALA A 220 3.67 -6.96 -6.16
C ALA A 220 3.41 -8.11 -7.15
N SER A 221 4.36 -9.04 -7.28
CA SER A 221 4.25 -10.21 -8.18
C SER A 221 3.30 -11.30 -7.65
N ASP A 222 3.15 -11.41 -6.32
CA ASP A 222 2.37 -12.46 -5.68
C ASP A 222 0.98 -12.00 -5.23
N GLU A 223 0.61 -10.74 -5.47
CA GLU A 223 -0.73 -10.23 -5.14
C GLU A 223 -1.78 -10.84 -6.07
N ARG A 224 -2.83 -11.45 -5.49
CA ARG A 224 -3.89 -12.17 -6.23
C ARG A 224 -5.31 -11.77 -5.84
N ARG A 225 -5.48 -10.83 -4.90
CA ARG A 225 -6.81 -10.42 -4.43
C ARG A 225 -7.61 -9.76 -5.54
N HIS A 226 -8.88 -10.10 -5.60
CA HIS A 226 -9.83 -9.51 -6.54
C HIS A 226 -9.95 -8.00 -6.37
N ASN A 227 -9.92 -7.54 -5.12
CA ASN A 227 -10.14 -6.15 -4.75
C ASN A 227 -8.87 -5.26 -4.87
N PHE A 228 -7.77 -5.78 -5.38
CA PHE A 228 -6.49 -5.06 -5.51
C PHE A 228 -6.01 -5.00 -6.98
N PRO A 229 -6.81 -4.43 -7.90
CA PRO A 229 -6.40 -4.28 -9.29
C PRO A 229 -5.21 -3.32 -9.41
N LEU A 230 -4.20 -3.72 -10.19
CA LEU A 230 -3.03 -2.90 -10.46
C LEU A 230 -3.32 -1.88 -11.55
N VAL A 231 -2.86 -0.65 -11.40
CA VAL A 231 -2.72 0.31 -12.51
C VAL A 231 -1.25 0.36 -12.93
N ARG A 232 -0.96 -0.12 -14.15
CA ARG A 232 0.41 -0.24 -14.65
C ARG A 232 1.02 1.10 -15.02
N THR A 233 2.33 1.10 -15.13
CA THR A 233 3.13 2.14 -15.79
C THR A 233 3.89 1.52 -16.97
N ASP A 234 4.64 2.33 -17.71
CA ASP A 234 5.44 1.84 -18.85
C ASP A 234 6.70 1.08 -18.38
N HIS A 235 7.15 1.32 -17.14
CA HIS A 235 8.37 0.75 -16.54
C HIS A 235 8.09 0.20 -15.14
N ASP A 236 7.25 -0.83 -15.07
CA ASP A 236 6.94 -1.53 -13.81
C ASP A 236 8.08 -2.51 -13.42
N ILE A 237 8.58 -2.39 -12.19
CA ILE A 237 9.56 -3.31 -11.61
C ILE A 237 8.82 -4.32 -10.73
N HIS A 238 8.69 -5.54 -11.24
CA HIS A 238 7.98 -6.62 -10.55
C HIS A 238 8.86 -7.25 -9.46
N MET A 239 8.43 -7.12 -8.21
CA MET A 239 9.15 -7.63 -7.05
C MET A 239 8.39 -8.79 -6.39
N PRO A 240 9.07 -9.75 -5.77
CA PRO A 240 8.41 -10.82 -5.01
C PRO A 240 7.53 -10.27 -3.88
N GLY A 241 6.50 -11.01 -3.50
CA GLY A 241 5.62 -10.66 -2.40
C GLY A 241 4.30 -10.01 -2.82
N VAL A 242 3.44 -9.83 -1.81
CA VAL A 242 2.09 -9.26 -1.95
C VAL A 242 2.08 -7.75 -1.70
N HIS A 243 0.92 -7.11 -1.85
CA HIS A 243 0.75 -5.65 -1.80
C HIS A 243 1.50 -4.95 -0.65
N SER A 244 1.29 -5.39 0.59
CA SER A 244 1.93 -4.81 1.78
C SER A 244 3.33 -5.37 2.05
N ASN A 245 3.76 -6.45 1.36
CA ASN A 245 5.18 -6.74 1.30
C ASN A 245 5.90 -5.62 0.52
N ILE A 246 5.32 -5.11 -0.58
CA ILE A 246 5.92 -4.04 -1.38
C ILE A 246 5.85 -2.68 -0.68
N GLY A 247 4.66 -2.31 -0.20
CA GLY A 247 4.43 -0.99 0.41
C GLY A 247 4.75 -0.88 1.89
N GLY A 248 4.98 -2.00 2.59
CA GLY A 248 5.09 -2.04 4.04
C GLY A 248 3.73 -2.09 4.76
N GLY A 249 3.76 -2.01 6.09
CA GLY A 249 2.58 -2.10 6.95
C GLY A 249 2.45 -3.40 7.75
N TYR A 250 3.20 -4.45 7.39
CA TYR A 250 3.22 -5.69 8.17
C TYR A 250 4.12 -5.57 9.41
N PRO A 251 3.68 -6.08 10.58
CA PRO A 251 4.48 -6.10 11.79
C PRO A 251 5.74 -6.97 11.62
N GLN A 252 6.68 -6.83 12.56
CA GLN A 252 7.94 -7.59 12.56
C GLN A 252 7.71 -9.10 12.51
N ALA A 253 6.65 -9.59 13.15
CA ALA A 253 6.15 -10.95 13.05
C ALA A 253 4.62 -10.93 13.20
N GLN A 254 3.93 -11.75 12.41
CA GLN A 254 2.49 -11.92 12.45
C GLN A 254 2.14 -13.40 12.43
N GLN A 255 1.23 -13.82 13.30
CA GLN A 255 0.61 -15.13 13.21
C GLN A 255 -0.53 -15.05 12.18
N GLU A 256 -0.29 -15.57 10.98
CA GLU A 256 -1.32 -15.70 9.94
C GLU A 256 -2.16 -16.96 10.19
N SER A 257 -3.48 -16.82 10.07
CA SER A 257 -4.41 -17.94 10.06
C SER A 257 -5.42 -17.69 8.95
N VAL A 258 -5.21 -18.33 7.79
CA VAL A 258 -5.90 -18.02 6.54
C VAL A 258 -6.55 -19.24 5.94
N LEU A 259 -7.75 -19.08 5.38
CA LEU A 259 -8.40 -20.09 4.56
C LEU A 259 -7.93 -19.95 3.11
N LEU A 260 -7.22 -20.96 2.60
CA LEU A 260 -6.67 -20.96 1.24
C LEU A 260 -7.72 -21.24 0.17
N CYS A 261 -8.81 -21.91 0.54
CA CYS A 261 -9.91 -22.21 -0.36
C CYS A 261 -11.25 -21.73 0.22
N LYS A 262 -12.22 -21.51 -0.67
CA LYS A 262 -13.59 -21.22 -0.26
C LYS A 262 -14.12 -22.39 0.58
N PRO A 263 -14.78 -22.13 1.73
CA PRO A 263 -15.37 -23.19 2.52
C PRO A 263 -16.37 -24.02 1.72
N ASN A 264 -16.10 -25.33 1.59
CA ASN A 264 -17.06 -26.28 1.05
C ASN A 264 -18.10 -26.59 2.11
N ALA A 265 -19.37 -26.74 1.72
CA ALA A 265 -20.47 -26.92 2.65
C ALA A 265 -21.28 -28.19 2.30
N SER A 266 -21.76 -28.92 3.31
CA SER A 266 -22.65 -30.07 3.17
C SER A 266 -23.73 -30.03 4.23
N ARG A 267 -24.99 -30.14 3.81
CA ARG A 267 -26.14 -30.31 4.71
C ARG A 267 -26.32 -31.80 4.98
N VAL A 268 -26.30 -32.19 6.24
CA VAL A 268 -26.34 -33.61 6.67
C VAL A 268 -27.14 -33.76 7.96
N ALA A 269 -27.56 -34.99 8.28
CA ALA A 269 -28.17 -35.30 9.57
C ALA A 269 -27.22 -34.94 10.72
N LEU A 270 -27.76 -34.52 11.87
CA LEU A 270 -27.01 -34.07 13.05
C LEU A 270 -25.96 -35.11 13.52
N THR A 271 -26.28 -36.39 13.37
CA THR A 271 -25.44 -37.54 13.74
C THR A 271 -24.29 -37.81 12.78
N THR A 272 -24.27 -37.20 11.59
CA THR A 272 -23.24 -37.44 10.58
C THR A 272 -21.93 -36.76 11.00
N PRO A 273 -20.81 -37.47 11.15
CA PRO A 273 -19.53 -36.86 11.48
C PRO A 273 -18.95 -36.09 10.27
N PRO A 274 -18.24 -34.96 10.48
CA PRO A 274 -17.71 -34.12 9.40
C PRO A 274 -16.86 -34.87 8.36
N GLU A 275 -16.09 -35.85 8.80
CA GLU A 275 -15.15 -36.63 7.97
C GLU A 275 -15.86 -37.49 6.92
N ARG A 276 -17.15 -37.78 7.13
CA ARG A 276 -17.99 -38.53 6.18
C ARG A 276 -18.76 -37.65 5.20
N THR A 277 -18.54 -36.34 5.24
CA THR A 277 -19.25 -35.40 4.36
C THR A 277 -18.57 -35.23 3.00
N ARG A 278 -19.37 -34.88 1.99
CA ARG A 278 -18.85 -34.52 0.67
C ARG A 278 -17.90 -33.31 0.74
N ALA A 279 -18.22 -32.32 1.58
CA ALA A 279 -17.36 -31.16 1.81
C ALA A 279 -15.96 -31.58 2.28
N TYR A 280 -15.86 -32.49 3.25
CA TYR A 280 -14.57 -33.00 3.73
C TYR A 280 -13.78 -33.70 2.63
N ALA A 281 -14.43 -34.60 1.87
CA ALA A 281 -13.77 -35.36 0.80
C ALA A 281 -13.19 -34.44 -0.30
N ILE A 282 -13.96 -33.41 -0.72
CA ILE A 282 -13.52 -32.41 -1.70
C ILE A 282 -12.33 -31.62 -1.15
N THR A 283 -12.43 -31.11 0.08
CA THR A 283 -11.37 -30.30 0.69
C THR A 283 -10.08 -31.10 0.91
N ARG A 284 -10.18 -32.38 1.28
CA ARG A 284 -9.00 -33.26 1.41
C ARG A 284 -8.31 -33.48 0.07
N ALA A 285 -9.07 -33.77 -0.98
CA ALA A 285 -8.50 -33.90 -2.32
C ALA A 285 -7.81 -32.60 -2.78
N LEU A 286 -8.41 -31.44 -2.48
CA LEU A 286 -7.81 -30.15 -2.78
C LEU A 286 -6.48 -29.91 -2.02
N LEU A 287 -6.43 -30.26 -0.72
CA LEU A 287 -5.22 -30.17 0.09
C LEU A 287 -4.06 -30.98 -0.52
N GLU A 288 -4.34 -32.23 -0.92
CA GLU A 288 -3.34 -33.15 -1.48
C GLU A 288 -2.89 -32.77 -2.90
N GLN A 289 -3.76 -32.15 -3.69
CA GLN A 289 -3.46 -31.83 -5.10
C GLN A 289 -2.87 -30.44 -5.27
N ALA A 290 -3.49 -29.40 -4.69
CA ALA A 290 -3.16 -28.01 -4.97
C ALA A 290 -2.18 -27.39 -3.96
N TYR A 291 -2.08 -27.95 -2.74
CA TYR A 291 -1.36 -27.32 -1.64
C TYR A 291 -0.22 -28.18 -1.07
N LYS A 292 0.07 -29.35 -1.67
CA LYS A 292 1.13 -30.27 -1.23
C LYS A 292 2.52 -29.64 -1.21
N ASP A 293 2.80 -28.74 -2.15
CA ASP A 293 4.13 -28.14 -2.38
C ASP A 293 4.34 -26.84 -1.57
N LEU A 294 3.36 -26.43 -0.77
CA LEU A 294 3.53 -25.26 0.11
C LEU A 294 4.58 -25.54 1.20
N PRO A 295 5.38 -24.54 1.61
CA PRO A 295 6.41 -24.72 2.62
C PRO A 295 5.83 -25.04 4.00
N ALA A 296 6.70 -25.48 4.92
CA ALA A 296 6.30 -25.70 6.32
C ALA A 296 5.95 -24.37 7.02
N PRO A 297 5.10 -24.38 8.07
CA PRO A 297 4.24 -25.49 8.48
C PRO A 297 3.22 -25.83 7.38
N LYS A 298 2.90 -27.12 7.18
CA LYS A 298 2.00 -27.53 6.10
C LYS A 298 0.55 -27.07 6.39
N PRO A 299 -0.21 -26.68 5.36
CA PRO A 299 -1.63 -26.38 5.52
C PRO A 299 -2.41 -27.61 5.99
N GLN A 300 -3.51 -27.40 6.69
CA GLN A 300 -4.33 -28.43 7.32
C GLN A 300 -5.79 -28.31 6.89
N LEU A 301 -6.53 -29.41 6.97
CA LEU A 301 -7.97 -29.42 6.75
C LEU A 301 -8.68 -28.97 8.04
N LEU A 302 -9.46 -27.90 7.93
CA LEU A 302 -10.30 -27.38 9.02
C LEU A 302 -11.77 -27.70 8.74
N THR A 303 -12.48 -28.22 9.75
CA THR A 303 -13.94 -28.40 9.70
C THR A 303 -14.64 -27.67 10.84
N TRP A 304 -15.83 -27.18 10.58
CA TRP A 304 -16.74 -26.65 11.62
C TRP A 304 -18.20 -26.94 11.26
N GLU A 305 -19.05 -26.91 12.27
CA GLU A 305 -20.46 -27.22 12.14
C GLU A 305 -21.31 -26.00 12.50
N ALA A 306 -22.41 -25.79 11.79
CA ALA A 306 -23.41 -24.78 12.11
C ALA A 306 -24.81 -25.40 12.18
N PRO A 307 -25.62 -25.07 13.19
CA PRO A 307 -27.00 -25.54 13.26
C PRO A 307 -27.84 -24.90 12.16
N ILE A 308 -28.80 -25.65 11.62
CA ILE A 308 -29.80 -25.11 10.68
C ILE A 308 -31.05 -24.73 11.46
N ALA A 309 -31.31 -23.43 11.60
CA ALA A 309 -32.51 -22.95 12.26
C ALA A 309 -33.74 -23.16 11.36
N GLY A 310 -34.68 -23.99 11.80
CA GLY A 310 -36.04 -24.00 11.26
C GLY A 310 -36.47 -25.20 10.41
N SER A 311 -36.30 -26.45 10.90
CA SER A 311 -37.26 -27.48 10.47
C SER A 311 -38.62 -27.14 11.08
N ARG A 312 -39.54 -26.60 10.27
CA ARG A 312 -40.94 -26.31 10.66
C ARG A 312 -41.79 -27.57 10.78
N SER A 313 -41.18 -28.75 10.70
CA SER A 313 -41.80 -30.07 10.65
C SER A 313 -41.29 -30.91 11.82
N ARG A 314 -42.21 -31.41 12.67
CA ARG A 314 -41.91 -32.40 13.73
C ARG A 314 -41.46 -33.77 13.17
N ARG A 315 -41.45 -33.96 11.84
CA ARG A 315 -41.20 -35.24 11.16
C ARG A 315 -39.84 -35.33 10.45
N ASP A 316 -39.10 -34.24 10.32
CA ASP A 316 -37.78 -34.28 9.68
C ASP A 316 -36.69 -34.46 10.74
N ASP A 317 -35.76 -35.38 10.47
CA ASP A 317 -34.57 -35.57 11.29
C ASP A 317 -33.80 -34.24 11.42
N PRO A 318 -33.26 -33.92 12.61
CA PRO A 318 -32.49 -32.70 12.78
C PRO A 318 -31.24 -32.71 11.89
N GLU A 319 -31.03 -31.60 11.17
CA GLU A 319 -29.91 -31.43 10.25
C GLU A 319 -28.94 -30.35 10.72
N LYS A 320 -27.70 -30.47 10.27
CA LYS A 320 -26.63 -29.50 10.46
C LYS A 320 -25.95 -29.17 9.14
N GLN A 321 -25.32 -28.00 9.09
CA GLN A 321 -24.42 -27.61 8.03
C GLN A 321 -22.99 -27.92 8.47
N VAL A 322 -22.28 -28.77 7.74
CA VAL A 322 -20.86 -29.02 7.93
C VAL A 322 -20.08 -28.23 6.89
N TYR A 323 -19.02 -27.57 7.32
CA TYR A 323 -18.09 -26.88 6.45
C TYR A 323 -16.70 -27.50 6.53
N ALA A 324 -15.97 -27.46 5.41
CA ALA A 324 -14.58 -27.89 5.33
C ALA A 324 -13.78 -26.94 4.45
N ALA A 325 -12.61 -26.49 4.92
CA ALA A 325 -11.70 -25.63 4.17
C ALA A 325 -10.24 -26.01 4.44
N VAL A 326 -9.34 -25.60 3.55
CA VAL A 326 -7.89 -25.68 3.78
C VAL A 326 -7.47 -24.43 4.54
N GLN A 327 -6.91 -24.62 5.73
CA GLN A 327 -6.38 -23.57 6.58
C GLN A 327 -4.85 -23.62 6.57
N TRP A 328 -4.21 -22.46 6.51
CA TRP A 328 -2.79 -22.32 6.72
C TRP A 328 -2.52 -21.43 7.92
N GLN A 329 -1.80 -21.97 8.90
CA GLN A 329 -1.39 -21.26 10.10
C GLN A 329 0.12 -21.21 10.19
N ARG A 330 0.70 -20.02 10.28
CA ARG A 330 2.14 -19.83 10.33
C ARG A 330 2.52 -18.45 10.85
N GLU A 331 3.75 -18.33 11.33
CA GLU A 331 4.36 -17.03 11.57
C GLU A 331 4.98 -16.49 10.27
N VAL A 332 4.67 -15.24 9.92
CA VAL A 332 5.26 -14.54 8.77
C VAL A 332 5.79 -13.18 9.21
N LYS A 333 6.95 -12.82 8.68
CA LYS A 333 7.73 -11.63 9.03
C LYS A 333 7.51 -10.49 8.03
N GLY A 334 7.40 -9.25 8.49
CA GLY A 334 7.13 -8.06 7.65
C GLY A 334 8.36 -7.42 6.98
N GLN A 335 9.57 -7.88 7.30
CA GLN A 335 10.85 -7.22 6.98
C GLN A 335 11.20 -7.23 5.49
N LEU A 336 10.54 -8.05 4.66
CA LEU A 336 10.73 -8.04 3.21
C LEU A 336 10.48 -6.66 2.60
N SER A 337 9.55 -5.89 3.19
CA SER A 337 9.27 -4.50 2.79
C SER A 337 10.46 -3.56 2.89
N ARG A 338 11.42 -3.84 3.78
CA ARG A 338 12.64 -3.04 3.97
C ARG A 338 13.61 -3.18 2.79
N ILE A 339 13.56 -4.29 2.06
CA ILE A 339 14.29 -4.42 0.79
C ILE A 339 13.72 -3.42 -0.22
N TYR A 340 12.39 -3.31 -0.33
CA TYR A 340 11.77 -2.39 -1.29
C TYR A 340 11.87 -0.92 -0.87
N LEU A 341 11.93 -0.64 0.44
CA LEU A 341 12.32 0.67 0.97
C LEU A 341 13.69 1.09 0.44
N SER A 342 14.69 0.21 0.62
CA SER A 342 16.07 0.48 0.21
C SER A 342 16.22 0.60 -1.30
N VAL A 343 15.55 -0.27 -2.07
CA VAL A 343 15.48 -0.19 -3.54
C VAL A 343 14.87 1.14 -4.01
N MET A 344 13.69 1.51 -3.51
CA MET A 344 13.05 2.77 -3.92
C MET A 344 13.90 3.98 -3.53
N ARG A 345 14.49 3.97 -2.33
CA ARG A 345 15.40 5.04 -1.88
C ARG A 345 16.60 5.17 -2.81
N GLU A 346 17.25 4.07 -3.19
CA GLU A 346 18.40 4.09 -4.10
C GLU A 346 18.01 4.59 -5.50
N LEU A 347 16.89 4.13 -6.06
CA LEU A 347 16.34 4.62 -7.33
C LEU A 347 16.05 6.13 -7.28
N ALA A 348 15.47 6.60 -6.17
CA ALA A 348 15.19 8.01 -5.94
C ALA A 348 16.46 8.85 -5.80
N VAL A 349 17.47 8.37 -5.05
CA VAL A 349 18.77 9.05 -4.91
C VAL A 349 19.48 9.17 -6.25
N ARG A 350 19.46 8.12 -7.07
CA ARG A 350 19.97 8.16 -8.46
C ARG A 350 19.19 9.14 -9.33
N GLY A 351 17.88 9.28 -9.10
CA GLY A 351 17.01 10.31 -9.68
C GLY A 351 17.16 11.71 -9.06
N GLY A 352 18.17 11.93 -8.20
CA GLY A 352 18.49 13.22 -7.60
C GLY A 352 17.67 13.61 -6.37
N VAL A 353 16.92 12.67 -5.78
CA VAL A 353 16.18 12.87 -4.52
C VAL A 353 17.14 12.80 -3.33
N PRO A 354 17.17 13.81 -2.45
CA PRO A 354 18.20 13.95 -1.41
C PRO A 354 17.90 13.12 -0.15
N PHE A 355 17.53 11.84 -0.28
CA PHE A 355 17.26 10.99 0.88
C PHE A 355 18.52 10.75 1.73
N ALA A 356 18.38 10.85 3.05
CA ALA A 356 19.40 10.43 3.99
C ALA A 356 19.76 8.95 3.81
N ASN A 357 20.96 8.56 4.24
CA ASN A 357 21.37 7.16 4.28
C ASN A 357 20.51 6.38 5.28
N LEU A 358 20.30 5.10 5.00
CA LEU A 358 19.69 4.17 5.95
C LEU A 358 20.68 4.01 7.11
N GLY A 359 20.41 4.70 8.22
CA GLY A 359 21.23 4.62 9.42
C GLY A 359 20.99 3.31 10.19
N ASN A 360 21.45 3.28 11.44
CA ASN A 360 21.32 2.11 12.32
C ASN A 360 19.93 1.95 12.94
N ASP A 361 18.91 2.62 12.41
CA ASP A 361 17.53 2.52 12.91
C ASP A 361 16.99 1.09 12.70
N PRO A 362 16.51 0.40 13.76
CA PRO A 362 15.91 -0.92 13.66
C PRO A 362 14.77 -1.03 12.61
N ALA A 363 14.09 0.07 12.30
CA ALA A 363 13.05 0.12 11.28
C ALA A 363 13.59 -0.13 9.85
N HIS A 364 14.88 0.15 9.61
CA HIS A 364 15.52 0.01 8.30
C HIS A 364 16.37 -1.27 8.17
N GLN A 365 16.69 -1.93 9.28
CA GLN A 365 17.60 -3.08 9.29
C GLN A 365 16.99 -4.33 8.66
N LEU A 366 17.81 -5.11 7.97
CA LEU A 366 17.40 -6.41 7.43
C LEU A 366 17.94 -7.53 8.32
N PRO A 367 17.17 -8.62 8.51
CA PRO A 367 17.70 -9.88 9.03
C PRO A 367 18.81 -10.43 8.13
N ASP A 368 19.75 -11.17 8.72
CA ASP A 368 20.91 -11.71 8.01
C ASP A 368 20.54 -12.57 6.80
N ASP A 369 19.47 -13.35 6.94
CA ASP A 369 18.97 -14.26 5.92
C ASP A 369 18.32 -13.55 4.71
N LEU A 370 18.09 -12.24 4.80
CA LEU A 370 17.61 -11.40 3.69
C LEU A 370 18.73 -10.61 2.99
N HIS A 371 19.97 -10.56 3.50
CA HIS A 371 21.02 -9.74 2.89
C HIS A 371 21.38 -10.18 1.46
N THR A 372 21.52 -11.50 1.22
CA THR A 372 21.84 -12.03 -0.11
C THR A 372 20.69 -11.76 -1.10
N ILE A 373 19.46 -12.02 -0.67
CA ILE A 373 18.25 -11.76 -1.46
C ILE A 373 18.13 -10.26 -1.77
N SER A 374 18.37 -9.40 -0.78
CA SER A 374 18.35 -7.95 -0.93
C SER A 374 19.32 -7.49 -2.02
N ARG A 375 20.55 -7.99 -2.03
CA ARG A 375 21.57 -7.64 -3.05
C ARG A 375 21.07 -7.98 -4.46
N LYS A 376 20.58 -9.21 -4.65
CA LYS A 376 20.06 -9.67 -5.95
C LYS A 376 18.87 -8.84 -6.43
N LEU A 377 17.94 -8.53 -5.52
CA LEU A 377 16.78 -7.69 -5.82
C LEU A 377 17.17 -6.23 -6.12
N HIS A 378 18.23 -5.70 -5.49
CA HIS A 378 18.79 -4.40 -5.88
C HIS A 378 19.40 -4.46 -7.29
N ASP A 379 20.24 -5.45 -7.59
CA ASP A 379 20.85 -5.58 -8.91
C ASP A 379 19.80 -5.67 -10.03
N PHE A 380 18.73 -6.41 -9.79
CA PHE A 380 17.58 -6.47 -10.70
C PHE A 380 16.87 -5.12 -10.83
N ALA A 381 16.43 -4.52 -9.72
CA ALA A 381 15.65 -3.29 -9.74
C ALA A 381 16.44 -2.08 -10.28
N LEU A 382 17.76 -2.07 -10.13
CA LEU A 382 18.66 -1.03 -10.64
C LEU A 382 19.10 -1.27 -12.09
N GLY A 383 18.63 -2.36 -12.72
CA GLY A 383 18.92 -2.69 -14.12
C GLY A 383 20.31 -3.29 -14.36
N HIS A 384 21.01 -3.74 -13.33
CA HIS A 384 22.27 -4.46 -13.47
C HIS A 384 22.06 -5.95 -13.85
N SER A 385 20.86 -6.48 -13.60
CA SER A 385 20.43 -7.84 -13.98
C SER A 385 19.10 -7.80 -14.71
N ALA A 386 18.93 -8.69 -15.69
CA ALA A 386 17.67 -8.85 -16.43
C ALA A 386 16.59 -9.60 -15.62
N ASP A 387 17.00 -10.40 -14.62
CA ASP A 387 16.11 -11.15 -13.75
C ASP A 387 16.52 -11.06 -12.26
N PRO A 388 15.59 -11.31 -11.32
CA PRO A 388 15.86 -11.26 -9.88
C PRO A 388 16.96 -12.20 -9.37
N GLY A 389 17.39 -13.21 -10.13
CA GLY A 389 18.49 -14.11 -9.79
C GLY A 389 18.24 -14.99 -8.54
N LEU A 390 16.99 -15.09 -8.08
CA LEU A 390 16.65 -15.83 -6.88
C LEU A 390 16.69 -17.34 -7.14
N THR A 391 17.39 -18.07 -6.28
CA THR A 391 17.40 -19.54 -6.35
C THR A 391 16.04 -20.10 -5.92
N GLN A 392 15.81 -21.38 -6.22
CA GLN A 392 14.61 -22.08 -5.74
C GLN A 392 14.53 -22.08 -4.20
N GLU A 393 15.67 -22.23 -3.52
CA GLU A 393 15.78 -22.21 -2.06
C GLU A 393 15.44 -20.82 -1.49
N GLU A 394 16.00 -19.75 -2.06
CA GLU A 394 15.70 -18.37 -1.65
C GLU A 394 14.24 -18.03 -1.89
N THR A 395 13.67 -18.47 -3.01
CA THR A 395 12.24 -18.29 -3.32
C THR A 395 11.36 -19.06 -2.33
N ALA A 396 11.73 -20.28 -1.97
CA ALA A 396 11.03 -21.07 -0.97
C ALA A 396 11.11 -20.42 0.42
N GLN A 397 12.29 -19.92 0.82
CA GLN A 397 12.50 -19.20 2.06
C GLN A 397 11.64 -17.92 2.14
N LEU A 398 11.59 -17.12 1.06
CA LEU A 398 10.72 -15.96 0.98
C LEU A 398 9.26 -16.36 1.17
N ARG A 399 8.80 -17.38 0.45
CA ARG A 399 7.43 -17.89 0.56
C ARG A 399 7.11 -18.39 1.95
N GLU A 400 8.04 -19.06 2.61
CA GLU A 400 7.89 -19.63 3.94
C GLU A 400 7.78 -18.55 5.02
N LYS A 401 8.73 -17.60 5.03
CA LYS A 401 8.97 -16.73 6.19
C LYS A 401 8.52 -15.30 6.00
N TYR A 402 8.39 -14.80 4.77
CA TYR A 402 8.34 -13.37 4.49
C TYR A 402 7.20 -12.92 3.58
N ILE A 403 6.73 -13.76 2.66
CA ILE A 403 5.61 -13.46 1.76
C ILE A 403 4.31 -13.83 2.47
N HIS A 404 3.51 -12.81 2.76
CA HIS A 404 2.23 -12.95 3.43
C HIS A 404 1.16 -13.51 2.49
N THR A 405 0.17 -14.18 3.06
CA THR A 405 -0.92 -14.77 2.28
C THR A 405 -2.07 -13.79 2.16
N SER A 406 -1.88 -12.73 1.35
CA SER A 406 -2.87 -11.66 1.26
C SER A 406 -4.20 -12.16 0.70
N ALA A 407 -4.18 -13.02 -0.33
CA ALA A 407 -5.39 -13.58 -0.90
C ALA A 407 -5.88 -14.80 -0.11
N ASN A 408 -7.06 -14.69 0.51
CA ASN A 408 -7.64 -15.75 1.33
C ASN A 408 -9.18 -15.66 1.38
N TRP A 409 -9.80 -16.72 1.89
CA TRP A 409 -11.25 -16.86 2.05
C TRP A 409 -11.69 -16.69 3.51
N ASN A 410 -11.00 -15.85 4.29
CA ASN A 410 -11.50 -15.49 5.62
C ASN A 410 -12.72 -14.57 5.48
N ALA A 411 -13.81 -14.90 6.17
CA ALA A 411 -15.03 -14.09 6.16
C ALA A 411 -14.94 -12.92 7.15
N LEU A 412 -15.53 -11.78 6.78
CA LEU A 412 -15.66 -10.64 7.69
C LEU A 412 -16.49 -11.02 8.94
N LYS A 413 -16.02 -10.63 10.13
CA LYS A 413 -16.71 -10.83 11.43
C LYS A 413 -16.87 -12.29 11.89
N GLY A 414 -16.04 -13.21 11.41
CA GLY A 414 -16.10 -14.63 11.86
C GLY A 414 -17.38 -15.36 11.44
N LEU A 415 -18.17 -14.77 10.54
CA LEU A 415 -19.35 -15.40 9.96
C LEU A 415 -18.88 -16.39 8.90
N CYS A 416 -18.60 -17.62 9.30
CA CYS A 416 -18.17 -18.71 8.43
C CYS A 416 -19.31 -19.27 7.55
N ASN A 417 -20.15 -18.40 6.99
CA ASN A 417 -21.30 -18.75 6.18
C ASN A 417 -20.98 -18.53 4.69
N SER A 418 -20.93 -19.63 3.95
CA SER A 418 -20.52 -19.73 2.54
C SER A 418 -21.37 -18.98 1.49
N THR A 419 -22.42 -18.27 1.90
CA THR A 419 -23.52 -17.88 1.01
C THR A 419 -23.31 -16.58 0.23
N LEU A 420 -22.38 -15.70 0.62
CA LEU A 420 -22.16 -14.43 -0.08
C LEU A 420 -20.68 -14.17 -0.30
N ASP A 421 -20.24 -14.14 -1.57
CA ASP A 421 -18.86 -13.79 -1.94
C ASP A 421 -18.43 -12.41 -1.46
N GLN A 422 -19.41 -11.53 -1.20
CA GLN A 422 -19.23 -10.19 -0.64
C GLN A 422 -18.69 -10.19 0.80
N LEU A 423 -18.73 -11.32 1.51
CA LEU A 423 -18.18 -11.47 2.85
C LEU A 423 -16.66 -11.74 2.86
N TYR A 424 -16.08 -12.08 1.69
CA TYR A 424 -14.66 -12.39 1.54
C TYR A 424 -13.92 -11.23 0.85
N ILE A 425 -13.50 -10.23 1.63
CA ILE A 425 -12.83 -9.03 1.09
C ILE A 425 -11.49 -9.38 0.42
N ASP A 426 -10.75 -10.33 0.99
CA ASP A 426 -9.44 -10.74 0.51
C ASP A 426 -9.50 -11.93 -0.46
N ARG A 427 -10.67 -12.22 -1.05
CA ARG A 427 -10.80 -13.37 -1.96
C ARG A 427 -9.85 -13.26 -3.16
N PRO A 428 -9.23 -14.38 -3.58
CA PRO A 428 -8.46 -14.41 -4.82
C PRO A 428 -9.35 -14.13 -6.04
N ALA A 429 -8.75 -13.55 -7.08
CA ALA A 429 -9.37 -13.45 -8.39
C ALA A 429 -9.20 -14.75 -9.18
N GLU A 430 -10.27 -15.23 -9.82
CA GLU A 430 -10.29 -16.51 -10.55
C GLU A 430 -9.26 -16.55 -11.70
N ALA A 431 -9.08 -15.44 -12.43
CA ALA A 431 -8.16 -15.34 -13.55
C ALA A 431 -6.80 -14.70 -13.16
N GLY A 432 -6.47 -14.62 -11.87
CA GLY A 432 -5.34 -13.86 -11.37
C GLY A 432 -5.63 -12.36 -11.24
N ARG A 433 -4.60 -11.59 -10.85
CA ARG A 433 -4.74 -10.16 -10.54
C ARG A 433 -5.17 -9.37 -11.77
N VAL A 434 -6.20 -8.54 -11.62
CA VAL A 434 -6.63 -7.61 -12.66
C VAL A 434 -5.56 -6.53 -12.83
N MET A 435 -5.13 -6.31 -14.07
CA MET A 435 -4.15 -5.28 -14.42
C MET A 435 -4.74 -4.32 -15.44
N HIS A 436 -4.82 -3.05 -15.10
CA HIS A 436 -5.19 -1.97 -15.99
C HIS A 436 -3.93 -1.41 -16.66
N SER A 437 -3.99 -1.13 -17.97
CA SER A 437 -2.93 -0.37 -18.66
C SER A 437 -2.80 1.03 -18.09
N ASN A 438 -1.65 1.66 -18.34
CA ASN A 438 -1.43 3.07 -18.05
C ASN A 438 -2.48 3.91 -18.82
N PRO A 439 -3.42 4.60 -18.14
CA PRO A 439 -4.54 5.26 -18.79
C PRO A 439 -4.13 6.68 -19.20
N VAL A 440 -3.15 6.79 -20.11
CA VAL A 440 -2.73 8.06 -20.70
C VAL A 440 -3.90 8.60 -21.53
N GLN A 441 -4.31 9.83 -21.26
CA GLN A 441 -5.37 10.54 -21.99
C GLN A 441 -4.75 11.51 -22.99
#